data_AF-A0A508YIJ7-F1
#
_entry.id   AF-A0A508YIJ7-F1
#
_cell.length_a   1.000
_cell.length_b   1.000
_cell.length_c   1.000
_cell.angle_alpha   90.00
_cell.angle_beta   90.00
_cell.angle_gamma   90.00
#
_symmetry.space_group_name_H-M   'P 1'
#
loop_
_entity.id
_entity.type
_entity.pdbx_description
1 polymer ?
#
loop_
_entity_poly.entity_id
_entity_poly.type
_entity_poly.pdbx_seq_one_letter_code
_entity_poly.pdbx_strand_id
1 'polypeptide(L)'
;MSKLEYTAPLIIQRADPYIYKHTDGYYYFTASVPSYNRIEIRRARTLEGLAHAAPRTIWRKHPDGSGPMSQLIWAPEIHFIDGKWYIYFAASHTKEFDNNGMFQHRMFCLECDQANPVCAEENWIEKGQIKTDKDTFSLDATEFDWQGDHYYVWAQKDPAIRGNSNLYIAKLKNPWTLATKPVMLSKPEYDWEIRGFWVNEGPAVIHRNGRFFMTYSASATDENYAMGMLTCPDDADLLDPNNWSKSKEPVFQSDLTTHQYGPGHNSFTVAEDGKTDLMVYHCRDYTEIKGDPLYDPNRHTLVKPFDWNDDGTPNFGKPVPYNYD
;
A
#
# COMPACT_ATOMS: atom_id res chain seq x y z
N MET A 1 17.92 -16.99 -20.37
CA MET A 1 16.93 -15.94 -20.63
C MET A 1 17.44 -14.70 -19.91
N SER A 2 17.46 -13.53 -20.54
CA SER A 2 17.81 -12.28 -19.85
C SER A 2 16.84 -12.10 -18.69
N LYS A 3 17.35 -11.79 -17.49
CA LYS A 3 16.52 -11.47 -16.34
C LYS A 3 15.69 -10.24 -16.71
N LEU A 4 14.38 -10.28 -16.49
CA LEU A 4 13.51 -9.13 -16.72
C LEU A 4 14.01 -7.98 -15.84
N GLU A 5 14.32 -6.85 -16.46
CA GLU A 5 14.93 -5.70 -15.79
C GLU A 5 14.15 -4.44 -16.17
N TYR A 6 13.92 -3.59 -15.18
CA TYR A 6 13.21 -2.33 -15.32
C TYR A 6 14.14 -1.18 -14.92
N THR A 7 13.85 0.01 -15.43
CA THR A 7 14.46 1.26 -14.97
C THR A 7 14.14 1.46 -13.49
N ALA A 8 15.17 1.72 -12.70
CA ALA A 8 15.12 1.92 -11.26
C ALA A 8 15.75 3.27 -10.91
N PRO A 9 15.00 4.22 -10.31
CA PRO A 9 13.57 4.12 -9.99
C PRO A 9 12.69 4.22 -11.24
N LEU A 10 11.55 3.52 -11.22
CA LEU A 10 10.57 3.58 -12.31
C LEU A 10 9.84 4.92 -12.31
N ILE A 11 9.44 5.41 -11.13
CA ILE A 11 8.72 6.68 -11.00
C ILE A 11 9.28 7.45 -9.80
N ILE A 12 9.99 8.54 -10.08
CA ILE A 12 10.53 9.41 -9.04
C ILE A 12 9.43 10.13 -8.25
N GLN A 13 9.73 10.41 -6.99
CA GLN A 13 8.89 11.18 -6.06
C GLN A 13 7.45 10.70 -5.98
N ARG A 14 7.28 9.38 -5.85
CA ARG A 14 6.00 8.71 -5.60
C ARG A 14 6.23 7.66 -4.53
N ALA A 15 5.62 7.91 -3.38
CA ALA A 15 5.57 6.96 -2.28
C ALA A 15 4.31 6.09 -2.40
N ASP A 16 4.28 5.00 -1.64
CA ASP A 16 3.13 4.11 -1.50
C ASP A 16 2.56 3.65 -2.87
N PRO A 17 3.42 3.07 -3.74
CA PRO A 17 3.06 2.81 -5.12
C PRO A 17 2.16 1.61 -5.29
N TYR A 18 1.05 1.82 -5.98
CA TYR A 18 0.10 0.78 -6.31
C TYR A 18 -0.06 0.66 -7.83
N ILE A 19 0.20 -0.55 -8.37
CA ILE A 19 0.06 -0.84 -9.81
C ILE A 19 -0.93 -1.99 -10.02
N TYR A 20 -2.06 -1.69 -10.64
CA TYR A 20 -3.06 -2.68 -11.03
C TYR A 20 -3.02 -2.94 -12.53
N LYS A 21 -2.81 -4.19 -12.93
CA LYS A 21 -2.89 -4.62 -14.32
C LYS A 21 -4.33 -5.03 -14.64
N HIS A 22 -4.99 -4.29 -15.50
CA HIS A 22 -6.38 -4.54 -15.86
C HIS A 22 -6.52 -5.38 -17.14
N THR A 23 -7.72 -5.91 -17.35
CA THR A 23 -8.08 -6.77 -18.48
C THR A 23 -8.16 -6.02 -19.82
N ASP A 24 -8.22 -4.68 -19.79
CA ASP A 24 -8.13 -3.83 -20.99
C ASP A 24 -6.71 -3.73 -21.59
N GLY A 25 -5.73 -4.38 -20.95
CA GLY A 25 -4.34 -4.41 -21.37
C GLY A 25 -3.53 -3.18 -20.94
N TYR A 26 -3.99 -2.43 -19.93
CA TYR A 26 -3.25 -1.34 -19.30
C TYR A 26 -2.87 -1.67 -17.85
N TYR A 27 -1.74 -1.12 -17.44
CA TYR A 27 -1.39 -0.89 -16.04
C TYR A 27 -1.96 0.45 -15.62
N TYR A 28 -2.57 0.49 -14.43
CA TYR A 28 -3.05 1.69 -13.76
C TYR A 28 -2.19 1.91 -12.52
N PHE A 29 -1.67 3.13 -12.35
CA PHE A 29 -0.79 3.49 -11.26
C PHE A 29 -1.37 4.63 -10.44
N THR A 30 -1.40 4.42 -9.14
CA THR A 30 -1.71 5.41 -8.10
C THR A 30 -0.62 5.39 -7.04
N ALA A 31 -0.45 6.53 -6.35
CA ALA A 31 0.57 6.70 -5.33
C ALA A 31 0.30 7.95 -4.50
N SER A 32 0.94 8.02 -3.33
CA SER A 32 1.07 9.27 -2.58
C SER A 32 1.91 10.27 -3.37
N VAL A 33 1.31 11.40 -3.75
CA VAL A 33 2.05 12.55 -4.30
C VAL A 33 2.73 13.32 -3.18
N PRO A 34 3.90 13.96 -3.40
CA PRO A 34 4.65 14.60 -2.31
C PRO A 34 3.89 15.71 -1.58
N SER A 35 2.94 16.36 -2.26
CA SER A 35 2.11 17.42 -1.69
C SER A 35 0.91 16.90 -0.88
N TYR A 36 0.65 15.58 -0.89
CA TYR A 36 -0.47 14.91 -0.21
C TYR A 36 -1.82 15.64 -0.35
N ASN A 37 -2.17 16.08 -1.56
CA ASN A 37 -3.31 16.98 -1.80
C ASN A 37 -4.33 16.51 -2.84
N ARG A 38 -4.10 15.35 -3.45
CA ARG A 38 -4.93 14.83 -4.54
C ARG A 38 -4.67 13.35 -4.75
N ILE A 39 -5.54 12.73 -5.52
CA ILE A 39 -5.33 11.41 -6.10
C ILE A 39 -5.19 11.61 -7.62
N GLU A 40 -4.12 11.05 -8.18
CA GLU A 40 -3.86 11.05 -9.62
C GLU A 40 -3.64 9.62 -10.11
N ILE A 41 -4.09 9.35 -11.33
CA ILE A 41 -3.89 8.06 -12.01
C ILE A 41 -3.00 8.28 -13.23
N ARG A 42 -2.02 7.40 -13.43
CA ARG A 42 -1.34 7.19 -14.70
C ARG A 42 -1.79 5.86 -15.29
N ARG A 43 -1.80 5.73 -16.62
CA ARG A 43 -1.92 4.42 -17.26
C ARG A 43 -1.00 4.27 -18.45
N ALA A 44 -0.51 3.05 -18.66
CA ALA A 44 0.32 2.68 -19.81
C ALA A 44 0.16 1.18 -20.13
N ARG A 45 0.55 0.77 -21.35
CA ARG A 45 0.50 -0.65 -21.75
C ARG A 45 1.68 -1.48 -21.23
N THR A 46 2.73 -0.81 -20.78
CA THR A 46 3.94 -1.40 -20.19
C THR A 46 4.27 -0.67 -18.90
N LEU A 47 5.02 -1.33 -18.01
CA LEU A 47 5.45 -0.74 -16.74
C LEU A 47 6.38 0.45 -16.96
N GLU A 48 7.37 0.33 -17.85
CA GLU A 48 8.23 1.44 -18.29
C GLU A 48 7.44 2.63 -18.82
N GLY A 49 6.32 2.36 -19.51
CA GLY A 49 5.46 3.42 -20.02
C GLY A 49 4.84 4.30 -18.92
N LEU A 50 4.72 3.80 -17.68
CA LEU A 50 4.19 4.58 -16.54
C LEU A 50 5.12 5.72 -16.13
N ALA A 51 6.43 5.58 -16.36
CA ALA A 51 7.43 6.62 -16.10
C ALA A 51 7.13 7.90 -16.91
N HIS A 52 6.63 7.72 -18.14
CA HIS A 52 6.35 8.81 -19.09
C HIS A 52 4.86 9.13 -19.24
N ALA A 53 3.97 8.33 -18.66
CA ALA A 53 2.53 8.54 -18.73
C ALA A 53 2.13 9.84 -18.00
N ALA A 54 1.42 10.73 -18.71
CA ALA A 54 0.90 11.95 -18.11
C ALA A 54 -0.14 11.62 -17.03
N PRO A 55 0.02 12.09 -15.78
CA PRO A 55 -0.96 11.85 -14.73
C PRO A 55 -2.23 12.67 -14.97
N ARG A 56 -3.38 12.08 -14.62
CA ARG A 56 -4.66 12.79 -14.52
C ARG A 56 -5.07 12.86 -13.05
N THR A 57 -5.28 14.06 -12.53
CA THR A 57 -5.97 14.21 -11.25
C THR A 57 -7.42 13.76 -11.41
N ILE A 58 -7.84 12.84 -10.55
CA ILE A 58 -9.21 12.31 -10.55
C ILE A 58 -10.00 12.70 -9.30
N TRP A 59 -9.32 13.21 -8.28
CA TRP A 59 -9.94 13.72 -7.05
C TRP A 59 -8.95 14.66 -6.33
N ARG A 60 -9.46 15.68 -5.64
CA ARG A 60 -8.67 16.61 -4.84
C ARG A 60 -9.14 16.63 -3.40
N LYS A 61 -8.20 16.89 -2.50
CA LYS A 61 -8.52 17.15 -1.09
C LYS A 61 -9.58 18.24 -0.98
N HIS A 62 -10.40 18.13 0.06
CA HIS A 62 -11.38 19.17 0.37
C HIS A 62 -10.67 20.48 0.79
N PRO A 63 -11.38 21.63 0.77
CA PRO A 63 -10.81 22.90 1.21
C PRO A 63 -10.25 22.85 2.63
N ASP A 64 -9.20 23.64 2.90
CA ASP A 64 -8.62 23.70 4.25
C ASP A 64 -9.69 24.11 5.28
N GLY A 65 -9.79 23.36 6.38
CA GLY A 65 -10.77 23.60 7.45
C GLY A 65 -12.20 23.13 7.16
N SER A 66 -12.46 22.48 6.02
CA SER A 66 -13.81 21.99 5.69
C SER A 66 -14.20 20.67 6.36
N GLY A 67 -13.31 20.06 7.16
CA GLY A 67 -13.55 18.79 7.84
C GLY A 67 -12.82 17.61 7.20
N PRO A 68 -13.41 16.40 7.21
CA PRO A 68 -12.80 15.19 6.67
C PRO A 68 -12.26 15.37 5.24
N MET A 69 -11.24 14.58 4.86
CA MET A 69 -10.66 14.58 3.52
C MET A 69 -9.99 15.89 3.08
N SER A 70 -9.73 16.83 3.99
CA SER A 70 -9.14 18.14 3.67
C SER A 70 -7.61 18.19 3.78
N GLN A 71 -6.97 17.20 4.39
CA GLN A 71 -5.52 17.18 4.62
C GLN A 71 -4.92 15.79 4.41
N LEU A 72 -3.64 15.76 4.03
CA LEU A 72 -2.77 14.57 4.05
C LEU A 72 -3.40 13.38 3.32
N ILE A 73 -3.54 13.49 2.00
CA ILE A 73 -4.10 12.43 1.16
C ILE A 73 -3.03 11.38 0.90
N TRP A 74 -3.21 10.19 1.46
CA TRP A 74 -2.20 9.13 1.49
C TRP A 74 -2.67 7.83 0.83
N ALA A 75 -1.70 7.14 0.24
CA ALA A 75 -1.73 5.75 -0.22
C ALA A 75 -3.01 5.35 -0.97
N PRO A 76 -3.34 6.01 -2.10
CA PRO A 76 -4.46 5.59 -2.91
C PRO A 76 -4.17 4.27 -3.62
N GLU A 77 -5.04 3.27 -3.47
CA GLU A 77 -5.03 2.02 -4.23
C GLU A 77 -6.24 1.92 -5.16
N ILE A 78 -6.03 1.58 -6.43
CA ILE A 78 -7.09 1.46 -7.43
C ILE A 78 -7.49 0.00 -7.69
N HIS A 79 -8.71 -0.35 -7.32
CA HIS A 79 -9.27 -1.70 -7.46
C HIS A 79 -10.40 -1.73 -8.49
N PHE A 80 -10.63 -2.88 -9.11
CA PHE A 80 -11.78 -3.10 -9.98
C PHE A 80 -12.65 -4.22 -9.41
N ILE A 81 -13.79 -3.86 -8.82
CA ILE A 81 -14.65 -4.76 -8.05
C ILE A 81 -16.04 -4.74 -8.68
N ASP A 82 -16.58 -5.93 -9.01
CA ASP A 82 -17.93 -6.11 -9.56
C ASP A 82 -18.28 -5.17 -10.74
N GLY A 83 -17.31 -4.93 -11.62
CA GLY A 83 -17.51 -4.12 -12.83
C GLY A 83 -17.33 -2.61 -12.66
N LYS A 84 -16.87 -2.16 -11.48
CA LYS A 84 -16.62 -0.74 -11.19
C LYS A 84 -15.23 -0.51 -10.59
N TRP A 85 -14.74 0.71 -10.73
CA TRP A 85 -13.49 1.14 -10.13
C TRP A 85 -13.71 1.69 -8.73
N TYR A 86 -12.82 1.31 -7.82
CA TYR A 86 -12.80 1.83 -6.46
C TYR A 86 -11.41 2.33 -6.12
N ILE A 87 -11.32 3.45 -5.40
CA ILE A 87 -10.05 3.90 -4.82
C ILE A 87 -10.18 3.94 -3.31
N TYR A 88 -9.36 3.15 -2.63
CA TYR A 88 -9.16 3.23 -1.19
C TYR A 88 -8.02 4.19 -0.90
N PHE A 89 -8.23 5.11 0.04
CA PHE A 89 -7.21 6.07 0.44
C PHE A 89 -7.41 6.51 1.88
N ALA A 90 -6.36 7.07 2.48
CA ALA A 90 -6.45 7.70 3.79
C ALA A 90 -6.42 9.22 3.67
N ALA A 91 -7.16 9.89 4.54
CA ALA A 91 -7.11 11.33 4.67
C ALA A 91 -7.38 11.78 6.10
N SER A 92 -6.91 12.97 6.44
CA SER A 92 -7.24 13.62 7.70
C SER A 92 -8.03 14.91 7.48
N HIS A 93 -8.60 15.42 8.58
CA HIS A 93 -9.24 16.73 8.61
C HIS A 93 -8.28 17.85 9.03
N THR A 94 -7.09 17.49 9.53
CA THR A 94 -6.08 18.42 10.04
C THR A 94 -4.67 17.86 9.81
N LYS A 95 -3.65 18.71 9.88
CA LYS A 95 -2.24 18.31 9.97
C LYS A 95 -1.77 18.17 11.41
N GLU A 96 -2.57 18.61 12.37
CA GLU A 96 -2.24 18.56 13.80
C GLU A 96 -2.26 17.12 14.30
N PHE A 97 -1.30 16.81 15.17
CA PHE A 97 -1.32 15.57 15.93
C PHE A 97 -2.39 15.59 17.00
N ASP A 98 -2.92 14.41 17.33
CA ASP A 98 -3.78 14.24 18.50
C ASP A 98 -2.97 14.35 19.82
N ASN A 99 -3.64 14.16 20.95
CA ASN A 99 -3.01 14.21 22.26
C ASN A 99 -1.96 13.10 22.50
N ASN A 100 -1.89 12.09 21.63
CA ASN A 100 -0.88 11.03 21.66
C ASN A 100 0.30 11.32 20.70
N GLY A 101 0.32 12.49 20.05
CA GLY A 101 1.33 12.82 19.04
C GLY A 101 1.14 12.07 17.72
N MET A 102 -0.08 11.60 17.41
CA MET A 102 -0.37 10.81 16.21
C MET A 102 -1.18 11.58 15.18
N PHE A 103 -0.98 11.26 13.90
CA PHE A 103 -1.87 11.74 12.84
C PHE A 103 -3.31 11.26 13.03
N GLN A 104 -4.27 11.99 12.45
CA GLN A 104 -5.70 11.77 12.67
C GLN A 104 -6.41 11.24 11.41
N HIS A 105 -5.75 10.35 10.66
CA HIS A 105 -6.31 9.78 9.43
C HIS A 105 -7.51 8.87 9.70
N ARG A 106 -8.40 8.79 8.71
CA ARG A 106 -9.39 7.75 8.53
C ARG A 106 -9.33 7.25 7.08
N MET A 107 -9.96 6.10 6.83
CA MET A 107 -10.03 5.49 5.51
C MET A 107 -11.29 5.94 4.76
N PHE A 108 -11.14 6.19 3.47
CA PHE A 108 -12.19 6.67 2.58
C PHE A 108 -12.19 5.86 1.28
N CYS A 109 -13.32 5.90 0.58
CA CYS A 109 -13.50 5.21 -0.70
C CYS A 109 -14.11 6.14 -1.74
N LEU A 110 -13.56 6.10 -2.96
CA LEU A 110 -14.16 6.68 -4.16
C LEU A 110 -14.66 5.56 -5.08
N GLU A 111 -15.76 5.80 -5.79
CA GLU A 111 -16.32 4.88 -6.80
C GLU A 111 -16.35 5.56 -8.17
N CYS A 112 -16.01 4.84 -9.24
CA CYS A 112 -16.19 5.28 -10.61
C CYS A 112 -16.81 4.17 -11.46
N ASP A 113 -17.86 4.51 -12.21
CA ASP A 113 -18.59 3.60 -13.09
C ASP A 113 -18.15 3.69 -14.56
N GLN A 114 -17.16 4.52 -14.86
CA GLN A 114 -16.62 4.68 -16.20
C GLN A 114 -15.71 3.51 -16.57
N ALA A 115 -15.77 3.06 -17.82
CA ALA A 115 -14.89 2.00 -18.30
C ALA A 115 -13.40 2.36 -18.19
N ASN A 116 -13.06 3.65 -18.37
CA ASN A 116 -11.70 4.16 -18.17
C ASN A 116 -11.66 5.05 -16.90
N PRO A 117 -10.94 4.63 -15.84
CA PRO A 117 -10.88 5.38 -14.58
C PRO A 117 -10.03 6.66 -14.70
N VAL A 118 -9.20 6.79 -15.74
CA VAL A 118 -8.48 8.02 -16.09
C VAL A 118 -9.44 8.98 -16.78
N CYS A 119 -10.41 9.47 -16.02
CA CYS A 119 -11.51 10.31 -16.48
C CYS A 119 -11.55 11.65 -15.73
N ALA A 120 -12.65 12.39 -15.87
CA ALA A 120 -12.85 13.65 -15.19
C ALA A 120 -13.35 13.44 -13.75
N GLU A 121 -13.03 14.38 -12.86
CA GLU A 121 -13.21 14.25 -11.40
C GLU A 121 -14.68 14.04 -11.00
N GLU A 122 -15.61 14.60 -11.76
CA GLU A 122 -17.06 14.45 -11.55
C GLU A 122 -17.58 13.01 -11.70
N ASN A 123 -16.79 12.11 -12.29
CA ASN A 123 -17.14 10.69 -12.42
C ASN A 123 -16.68 9.85 -11.21
N TRP A 124 -15.96 10.45 -10.27
CA TRP A 124 -15.54 9.81 -9.03
C TRP A 124 -16.42 10.27 -7.87
N ILE A 125 -17.17 9.33 -7.31
CA ILE A 125 -18.16 9.59 -6.26
C ILE A 125 -17.61 9.17 -4.92
N GLU A 126 -17.56 10.11 -3.96
CA GLU A 126 -17.19 9.81 -2.58
C GLU A 126 -18.23 8.91 -1.92
N LYS A 127 -17.77 7.77 -1.38
CA LYS A 127 -18.57 6.86 -0.56
C LYS A 127 -18.48 7.20 0.93
N GLY A 128 -17.63 8.17 1.28
CA GLY A 128 -17.38 8.61 2.64
C GLY A 128 -16.40 7.69 3.38
N GLN A 129 -16.38 7.83 4.70
CA GLN A 129 -15.49 7.09 5.58
C GLN A 129 -15.90 5.61 5.68
N ILE A 130 -14.94 4.71 5.52
CA ILE A 130 -15.11 3.30 5.88
C ILE A 130 -14.99 3.19 7.41
N LYS A 131 -16.14 3.01 8.07
CA LYS A 131 -16.21 2.98 9.54
C LYS A 131 -15.78 1.62 10.09
N THR A 132 -14.97 1.65 11.13
CA THR A 132 -14.58 0.49 11.92
C THR A 132 -15.25 0.54 13.30
N ASP A 133 -14.99 -0.43 14.17
CA ASP A 133 -15.56 -0.48 15.52
C ASP A 133 -14.96 0.57 16.47
N LYS A 134 -13.83 1.18 16.11
CA LYS A 134 -13.13 2.22 16.87
C LYS A 134 -12.82 3.40 15.95
N ASP A 135 -13.20 4.60 16.36
CA ASP A 135 -12.88 5.82 15.59
C ASP A 135 -11.47 6.33 15.95
N THR A 136 -10.44 5.68 15.41
CA THR A 136 -9.03 5.96 15.68
C THR A 136 -8.24 6.12 14.38
N PHE A 137 -6.95 6.48 14.47
CA PHE A 137 -6.06 6.54 13.31
C PHE A 137 -6.14 5.26 12.47
N SER A 138 -6.55 5.38 11.21
CA SER A 138 -6.69 4.28 10.25
C SER A 138 -6.25 4.72 8.86
N LEU A 139 -5.50 3.86 8.16
CA LEU A 139 -4.91 4.12 6.84
C LEU A 139 -4.57 2.82 6.09
N ASP A 140 -4.00 2.98 4.90
CA ASP A 140 -3.35 1.92 4.12
C ASP A 140 -4.24 0.72 3.90
N ALA A 141 -5.42 0.97 3.35
CA ALA A 141 -6.36 -0.07 3.06
C ALA A 141 -6.11 -0.71 1.69
N THR A 142 -6.03 -2.03 1.68
CA THR A 142 -6.07 -2.88 0.48
C THR A 142 -7.28 -3.80 0.54
N GLU A 143 -7.65 -4.31 -0.63
CA GLU A 143 -8.71 -5.30 -0.80
C GLU A 143 -8.19 -6.52 -1.59
N PHE A 144 -8.75 -7.70 -1.31
CA PHE A 144 -8.58 -8.88 -2.16
C PHE A 144 -9.82 -9.79 -2.09
N ASP A 145 -10.11 -10.47 -3.21
CA ASP A 145 -11.20 -11.43 -3.30
C ASP A 145 -10.75 -12.85 -2.93
N TRP A 146 -11.62 -13.60 -2.25
CA TRP A 146 -11.45 -15.03 -2.04
C TRP A 146 -12.79 -15.73 -1.87
N GLN A 147 -13.02 -16.80 -2.65
CA GLN A 147 -14.23 -17.63 -2.58
C GLN A 147 -15.55 -16.84 -2.69
N GLY A 148 -15.54 -15.73 -3.42
CA GLY A 148 -16.71 -14.86 -3.63
C GLY A 148 -16.96 -13.85 -2.50
N ASP A 149 -16.11 -13.81 -1.47
CA ASP A 149 -16.08 -12.76 -0.47
C ASP A 149 -14.95 -11.76 -0.78
N HIS A 150 -15.20 -10.49 -0.47
CA HIS A 150 -14.19 -9.42 -0.52
C HIS A 150 -13.63 -9.17 0.88
N TYR A 151 -12.31 -9.20 1.02
CA TYR A 151 -11.62 -8.97 2.28
C TYR A 151 -10.91 -7.62 2.25
N TYR A 152 -11.12 -6.85 3.31
CA TYR A 152 -10.52 -5.54 3.51
C TYR A 152 -9.47 -5.64 4.60
N VAL A 153 -8.25 -5.20 4.28
CA VAL A 153 -7.09 -5.25 5.17
C VAL A 153 -6.54 -3.84 5.32
N TRP A 154 -6.23 -3.43 6.54
CA TRP A 154 -5.78 -2.06 6.80
C TRP A 154 -4.93 -1.93 8.05
N ALA A 155 -4.30 -0.77 8.20
CA ALA A 155 -3.57 -0.39 9.38
C ALA A 155 -4.43 0.50 10.30
N GLN A 156 -4.49 0.19 11.60
CA GLN A 156 -5.27 0.99 12.56
C GLN A 156 -4.67 0.99 13.97
N LYS A 157 -4.84 2.13 14.67
CA LYS A 157 -4.51 2.27 16.08
C LYS A 157 -5.55 1.61 16.99
N ASP A 158 -5.11 0.69 17.84
CA ASP A 158 -5.86 0.30 19.04
C ASP A 158 -5.32 1.05 20.27
N PRO A 159 -6.14 1.82 21.00
CA PRO A 159 -5.72 2.51 22.23
C PRO A 159 -5.19 1.57 23.33
N ALA A 160 -5.64 0.31 23.36
CA ALA A 160 -5.21 -0.69 24.34
C ALA A 160 -3.89 -1.39 23.99
N ILE A 161 -3.39 -1.19 22.76
CA ILE A 161 -2.16 -1.82 22.28
C ILE A 161 -1.10 -0.74 22.09
N ARG A 162 0.11 -0.96 22.62
CA ARG A 162 1.23 -0.03 22.43
C ARG A 162 1.57 0.10 20.94
N GLY A 163 1.91 1.32 20.53
CA GLY A 163 2.37 1.63 19.18
C GLY A 163 1.36 2.43 18.38
N ASN A 164 1.69 2.69 17.11
CA ASN A 164 1.00 3.60 16.23
C ASN A 164 -0.12 2.88 15.47
N SER A 165 0.14 1.69 14.93
CA SER A 165 -0.84 0.93 14.17
C SER A 165 -0.56 -0.58 14.19
N ASN A 166 -1.63 -1.36 14.10
CA ASN A 166 -1.66 -2.81 13.92
C ASN A 166 -2.35 -3.12 12.58
N LEU A 167 -2.21 -4.34 12.08
CA LEU A 167 -2.94 -4.81 10.90
C LEU A 167 -4.24 -5.49 11.29
N TYR A 168 -5.30 -5.18 10.54
CA TYR A 168 -6.62 -5.77 10.71
C TYR A 168 -7.16 -6.32 9.40
N ILE A 169 -8.04 -7.31 9.50
CA ILE A 169 -8.82 -7.87 8.39
C ILE A 169 -10.31 -7.91 8.75
N ALA A 170 -11.18 -7.71 7.75
CA ALA A 170 -12.62 -7.91 7.85
C ALA A 170 -13.20 -8.25 6.46
N LYS A 171 -14.36 -8.90 6.41
CA LYS A 171 -15.12 -9.03 5.16
C LYS A 171 -15.83 -7.71 4.83
N LEU A 172 -16.03 -7.45 3.55
CA LEU A 172 -16.84 -6.36 3.03
C LEU A 172 -18.27 -6.81 2.75
N LYS A 173 -19.24 -5.96 3.11
CA LYS A 173 -20.65 -6.11 2.71
C LYS A 173 -20.87 -5.55 1.29
N ASN A 174 -20.13 -4.50 0.97
CA ASN A 174 -19.98 -3.85 -0.32
C ASN A 174 -18.61 -3.14 -0.30
N PRO A 175 -18.11 -2.63 -1.44
CA PRO A 175 -16.76 -2.08 -1.52
C PRO A 175 -16.44 -0.90 -0.60
N TRP A 176 -17.35 -0.40 0.24
CA TRP A 176 -17.10 0.70 1.19
C TRP A 176 -17.72 0.47 2.58
N THR A 177 -18.14 -0.76 2.90
CA THR A 177 -18.78 -1.09 4.19
C THR A 177 -18.30 -2.44 4.71
N LEU A 178 -17.76 -2.49 5.93
CA LEU A 178 -17.40 -3.75 6.59
C LEU A 178 -18.66 -4.58 6.93
N ALA A 179 -18.59 -5.89 6.68
CA ALA A 179 -19.59 -6.89 7.06
C ALA A 179 -19.31 -7.54 8.41
N THR A 180 -18.03 -7.62 8.80
CA THR A 180 -17.59 -8.27 10.05
C THR A 180 -16.87 -7.30 10.96
N LYS A 181 -16.71 -7.68 12.22
CA LYS A 181 -15.83 -6.94 13.13
C LYS A 181 -14.38 -7.06 12.66
N PRO A 182 -13.56 -6.02 12.84
CA PRO A 182 -12.12 -6.11 12.63
C PRO A 182 -11.47 -7.22 13.45
N VAL A 183 -10.61 -8.00 12.81
CA VAL A 183 -9.75 -9.01 13.45
C VAL A 183 -8.30 -8.54 13.32
N MET A 184 -7.60 -8.39 14.44
CA MET A 184 -6.19 -8.01 14.42
C MET A 184 -5.33 -9.21 14.02
N LEU A 185 -4.48 -9.04 13.01
CA LEU A 185 -3.57 -10.09 12.51
C LEU A 185 -2.13 -9.91 13.00
N SER A 186 -1.66 -8.67 13.10
CA SER A 186 -0.30 -8.36 13.53
C SER A 186 -0.24 -7.03 14.28
N LYS A 187 0.67 -6.94 15.24
CA LYS A 187 1.08 -5.72 15.92
C LYS A 187 2.61 -5.59 15.87
N PRO A 188 3.17 -4.37 15.92
CA PRO A 188 4.61 -4.17 15.99
C PRO A 188 5.15 -4.69 17.33
N GLU A 189 6.09 -5.62 17.28
CA GLU A 189 6.65 -6.25 18.50
C GLU A 189 8.10 -6.72 18.37
N TYR A 190 8.59 -7.00 17.16
CA TYR A 190 10.01 -7.31 16.93
C TYR A 190 10.86 -6.04 16.88
N ASP A 191 12.14 -6.15 17.23
CA ASP A 191 13.08 -5.01 17.28
C ASP A 191 13.17 -4.24 15.95
N TRP A 192 13.00 -4.92 14.82
CA TRP A 192 13.00 -4.31 13.50
C TRP A 192 11.67 -3.61 13.15
N GLU A 193 10.59 -3.85 13.90
CA GLU A 193 9.27 -3.22 13.70
C GLU A 193 9.07 -1.93 14.50
N ILE A 194 9.99 -1.63 15.41
CA ILE A 194 9.82 -0.62 16.46
C ILE A 194 10.88 0.49 16.44
N ARG A 195 11.62 0.64 15.35
CA ARG A 195 12.67 1.66 15.21
C ARG A 195 12.06 3.00 14.81
N GLY A 196 12.27 4.02 15.64
CA GLY A 196 11.60 5.31 15.51
C GLY A 196 10.16 5.26 16.00
N PHE A 197 9.29 4.55 15.29
CA PHE A 197 7.89 4.33 15.64
C PHE A 197 7.55 2.84 15.69
N TRP A 198 6.53 2.48 16.49
CA TRP A 198 6.04 1.11 16.58
C TRP A 198 4.90 0.95 15.59
N VAL A 199 5.20 0.46 14.39
CA VAL A 199 4.30 0.51 13.24
C VAL A 199 4.16 -0.87 12.60
N ASN A 200 2.94 -1.29 12.31
CA ASN A 200 2.65 -2.16 11.18
C ASN A 200 1.65 -1.41 10.27
N GLU A 201 2.01 -1.20 9.01
CA GLU A 201 1.22 -0.44 8.02
C GLU A 201 1.44 -0.96 6.59
N GLY A 202 0.87 -0.32 5.57
CA GLY A 202 1.05 -0.70 4.16
C GLY A 202 0.87 -2.20 3.84
N PRO A 203 -0.25 -2.84 4.23
CA PRO A 203 -0.49 -4.25 3.91
C PRO A 203 -0.68 -4.46 2.41
N ALA A 204 -0.11 -5.53 1.86
CA ALA A 204 -0.34 -5.97 0.48
C ALA A 204 -0.43 -7.49 0.41
N VAL A 205 -1.35 -8.01 -0.39
CA VAL A 205 -1.67 -9.45 -0.44
C VAL A 205 -1.32 -10.03 -1.80
N ILE A 206 -0.66 -11.19 -1.80
CA ILE A 206 -0.52 -12.04 -2.97
C ILE A 206 -0.99 -13.47 -2.67
N HIS A 207 -1.82 -14.01 -3.56
CA HIS A 207 -2.30 -15.39 -3.50
C HIS A 207 -1.51 -16.27 -4.46
N ARG A 208 -0.84 -17.30 -3.91
CA ARG A 208 -0.09 -18.28 -4.70
C ARG A 208 0.15 -19.55 -3.90
N ASN A 209 0.34 -20.67 -4.59
CA ASN A 209 0.81 -21.93 -3.99
C ASN A 209 -0.03 -22.37 -2.76
N GLY A 210 -1.36 -22.24 -2.84
CA GLY A 210 -2.30 -22.63 -1.78
C GLY A 210 -2.32 -21.71 -0.55
N ARG A 211 -1.77 -20.49 -0.65
CA ARG A 211 -1.55 -19.59 0.48
C ARG A 211 -1.76 -18.13 0.09
N PHE A 212 -2.19 -17.36 1.09
CA PHE A 212 -2.07 -15.91 1.11
C PHE A 212 -0.78 -15.51 1.79
N PHE A 213 -0.02 -14.64 1.11
CA PHE A 213 1.13 -13.95 1.68
C PHE A 213 0.76 -12.47 1.78
N MET A 214 0.61 -11.97 3.01
CA MET A 214 0.33 -10.58 3.29
C MET A 214 1.61 -9.91 3.77
N THR A 215 2.27 -9.18 2.88
CA THR A 215 3.36 -8.30 3.30
C THR A 215 2.81 -7.06 3.98
N TYR A 216 3.64 -6.43 4.81
CA TYR A 216 3.34 -5.17 5.47
C TYR A 216 4.66 -4.46 5.77
N SER A 217 4.61 -3.16 6.05
CA SER A 217 5.78 -2.37 6.42
C SER A 217 5.79 -2.00 7.90
N ALA A 218 6.98 -1.79 8.46
CA ALA A 218 7.16 -1.51 9.86
C ALA A 218 8.31 -0.51 10.12
N SER A 219 8.40 -0.02 11.37
CA SER A 219 9.28 1.09 11.78
C SER A 219 8.94 2.44 11.13
N ALA A 220 9.74 3.47 11.41
CA ALA A 220 9.61 4.78 10.77
C ALA A 220 9.94 4.74 9.27
N THR A 221 9.40 5.69 8.49
CA THR A 221 9.59 5.84 7.04
C THR A 221 10.97 6.44 6.64
N ASP A 222 11.98 6.16 7.46
CA ASP A 222 13.40 6.46 7.25
C ASP A 222 14.15 5.18 6.80
N GLU A 223 15.48 5.12 6.96
CA GLU A 223 16.27 3.95 6.57
C GLU A 223 15.93 2.66 7.32
N ASN A 224 15.17 2.73 8.41
CA ASN A 224 14.74 1.58 9.19
C ASN A 224 13.49 0.90 8.62
N TYR A 225 12.79 1.53 7.69
CA TYR A 225 11.59 0.97 7.10
C TYR A 225 11.90 -0.37 6.44
N ALA A 226 11.12 -1.39 6.78
CA ALA A 226 11.32 -2.76 6.33
C ALA A 226 9.99 -3.49 6.22
N MET A 227 9.96 -4.55 5.42
CA MET A 227 8.76 -5.33 5.17
C MET A 227 8.75 -6.64 5.98
N GLY A 228 7.67 -6.86 6.71
CA GLY A 228 7.30 -8.16 7.27
C GLY A 228 6.35 -8.93 6.37
N MET A 229 5.98 -10.13 6.80
CA MET A 229 5.00 -10.96 6.08
C MET A 229 4.22 -11.85 7.04
N LEU A 230 2.91 -11.93 6.80
CA LEU A 230 2.01 -12.93 7.36
C LEU A 230 1.68 -13.97 6.30
N THR A 231 1.60 -15.24 6.68
CA THR A 231 1.23 -16.35 5.77
C THR A 231 0.02 -17.10 6.31
N CYS A 232 -0.97 -17.36 5.46
CA CYS A 232 -2.17 -18.13 5.81
C CYS A 232 -2.50 -19.13 4.69
N PRO A 233 -2.80 -20.41 4.99
CA PRO A 233 -3.37 -21.34 4.01
C PRO A 233 -4.68 -20.79 3.43
N ASP A 234 -4.91 -21.00 2.14
CA ASP A 234 -6.10 -20.46 1.46
C ASP A 234 -7.40 -21.25 1.76
N ASP A 235 -7.29 -22.43 2.37
CA ASP A 235 -8.39 -23.23 2.88
C ASP A 235 -8.72 -22.98 4.36
N ALA A 236 -7.98 -22.09 5.03
CA ALA A 236 -8.19 -21.72 6.43
C ALA A 236 -9.19 -20.56 6.59
N ASP A 237 -9.70 -20.37 7.81
CA ASP A 237 -10.50 -19.19 8.14
C ASP A 237 -9.58 -17.96 8.23
N LEU A 238 -9.66 -17.08 7.22
CA LEU A 238 -8.87 -15.86 7.15
C LEU A 238 -9.19 -14.86 8.28
N LEU A 239 -10.35 -15.00 8.95
CA LEU A 239 -10.75 -14.18 10.10
C LEU A 239 -10.35 -14.78 11.46
N ASP A 240 -9.64 -15.92 11.49
CA ASP A 240 -9.01 -16.44 12.72
C ASP A 240 -7.52 -16.08 12.71
N PRO A 241 -7.04 -15.23 13.63
CA PRO A 241 -5.64 -14.81 13.66
C PRO A 241 -4.67 -15.97 13.91
N ASN A 242 -5.12 -17.09 14.48
CA ASN A 242 -4.25 -18.26 14.71
C ASN A 242 -3.85 -18.97 13.41
N ASN A 243 -4.55 -18.73 12.31
CA ASN A 243 -4.21 -19.27 11.00
C ASN A 243 -3.12 -18.46 10.28
N TRP A 244 -2.76 -17.28 10.80
CA TRP A 244 -1.75 -16.41 10.23
C TRP A 244 -0.41 -16.60 10.95
N SER A 245 0.62 -17.00 10.21
CA SER A 245 1.99 -17.09 10.72
C SER A 245 2.79 -15.84 10.37
N LYS A 246 3.35 -15.16 11.38
CA LYS A 246 4.17 -13.95 11.22
C LYS A 246 5.65 -14.31 11.07
N SER A 247 6.30 -13.75 10.05
CA SER A 247 7.76 -13.85 9.89
C SER A 247 8.46 -13.14 11.05
N LYS A 248 9.48 -13.79 11.63
CA LYS A 248 10.26 -13.23 12.75
C LYS A 248 11.26 -12.17 12.29
N GLU A 249 11.74 -12.30 11.05
CA GLU A 249 12.70 -11.40 10.42
C GLU A 249 12.03 -10.68 9.24
N PRO A 250 12.52 -9.47 8.87
CA PRO A 250 12.00 -8.79 7.69
C PRO A 250 12.29 -9.61 6.43
N VAL A 251 11.28 -9.69 5.55
CA VAL A 251 11.37 -10.37 4.24
C VAL A 251 11.96 -9.46 3.16
N PHE A 252 12.02 -8.15 3.42
CA PHE A 252 12.66 -7.15 2.57
C PHE A 252 13.10 -5.95 3.41
N GLN A 253 14.30 -5.43 3.19
CA GLN A 253 14.90 -4.38 4.03
C GLN A 253 15.98 -3.62 3.27
N SER A 254 16.47 -2.53 3.86
CA SER A 254 17.54 -1.70 3.32
C SER A 254 18.76 -2.52 2.87
N ASP A 255 19.33 -2.15 1.74
CA ASP A 255 20.61 -2.66 1.26
C ASP A 255 21.64 -1.52 1.25
N LEU A 256 22.42 -1.46 2.33
CA LEU A 256 23.45 -0.43 2.52
C LEU A 256 24.55 -0.49 1.45
N THR A 257 24.75 -1.65 0.81
CA THR A 257 25.81 -1.83 -0.20
C THR A 257 25.44 -1.23 -1.55
N THR A 258 24.15 -1.04 -1.81
CA THR A 258 23.60 -0.49 -3.06
C THR A 258 22.86 0.82 -2.84
N HIS A 259 23.03 1.42 -1.65
CA HIS A 259 22.41 2.68 -1.25
C HIS A 259 20.89 2.67 -1.42
N GLN A 260 20.23 1.59 -1.02
CA GLN A 260 18.77 1.50 -1.01
C GLN A 260 18.28 1.46 0.43
N TYR A 261 17.57 2.51 0.87
CA TYR A 261 17.22 2.74 2.25
C TYR A 261 15.70 2.82 2.44
N GLY A 262 15.20 2.09 3.44
CA GLY A 262 13.80 2.11 3.84
C GLY A 262 12.82 1.59 2.79
N PRO A 263 13.02 0.40 2.18
CA PRO A 263 12.07 -0.12 1.21
C PRO A 263 10.76 -0.54 1.89
N GLY A 264 9.61 -0.13 1.35
CA GLY A 264 8.32 -0.55 1.88
C GLY A 264 7.10 0.00 1.16
N HIS A 265 5.98 -0.09 1.86
CA HIS A 265 4.60 0.10 1.39
C HIS A 265 4.43 -0.45 -0.03
N ASN A 266 4.59 -1.77 -0.13
CA ASN A 266 4.64 -2.43 -1.42
C ASN A 266 3.23 -2.69 -1.98
N SER A 267 3.17 -3.00 -3.25
CA SER A 267 2.05 -3.71 -3.89
C SER A 267 2.60 -4.82 -4.78
N PHE A 268 1.71 -5.63 -5.35
CA PHE A 268 2.06 -6.70 -6.28
C PHE A 268 1.34 -6.51 -7.61
N THR A 269 2.05 -6.82 -8.69
CA THR A 269 1.47 -6.85 -10.04
C THR A 269 2.14 -7.97 -10.84
N VAL A 270 1.77 -8.11 -12.12
CA VAL A 270 2.38 -9.10 -13.02
C VAL A 270 3.00 -8.41 -14.23
N ALA A 271 4.13 -8.93 -14.71
CA ALA A 271 4.82 -8.42 -15.90
C ALA A 271 3.98 -8.56 -17.18
N GLU A 272 4.46 -7.97 -18.27
CA GLU A 272 3.79 -7.96 -19.57
C GLU A 272 3.55 -9.39 -20.11
N ASP A 273 4.41 -10.34 -19.75
CA ASP A 273 4.29 -11.77 -20.10
C ASP A 273 3.08 -12.48 -19.43
N GLY A 274 2.44 -11.83 -18.45
CA GLY A 274 1.31 -12.35 -17.68
C GLY A 274 1.65 -13.51 -16.74
N LYS A 275 2.94 -13.74 -16.45
CA LYS A 275 3.44 -14.87 -15.66
C LYS A 275 4.38 -14.47 -14.54
N THR A 276 5.25 -13.49 -14.79
CA THR A 276 6.28 -13.08 -13.85
C THR A 276 5.67 -12.15 -12.80
N ASP A 277 5.68 -12.56 -11.54
CA ASP A 277 5.23 -11.73 -10.43
C ASP A 277 6.23 -10.62 -10.15
N LEU A 278 5.72 -9.43 -9.87
CA LEU A 278 6.51 -8.23 -9.62
C LEU A 278 6.13 -7.65 -8.27
N MET A 279 7.15 -7.21 -7.54
CA MET A 279 6.99 -6.38 -6.36
C MET A 279 7.21 -4.94 -6.77
N VAL A 280 6.26 -4.09 -6.38
CA VAL A 280 6.27 -2.64 -6.57
C VAL A 280 6.43 -2.03 -5.19
N TYR A 281 7.39 -1.15 -4.96
CA TYR A 281 7.69 -0.61 -3.63
C TYR A 281 8.32 0.77 -3.74
N HIS A 282 8.31 1.55 -2.65
CA HIS A 282 9.11 2.76 -2.60
C HIS A 282 10.41 2.56 -1.84
N CYS A 283 11.45 3.34 -2.15
CA CYS A 283 12.71 3.36 -1.42
C CYS A 283 13.39 4.74 -1.56
N ARG A 284 14.34 5.05 -0.67
CA ARG A 284 15.21 6.24 -0.74
C ARG A 284 16.62 5.81 -1.16
N ASP A 285 17.40 6.74 -1.69
CA ASP A 285 18.81 6.57 -2.05
C ASP A 285 19.80 7.26 -1.10
N TYR A 286 19.29 7.85 -0.01
CA TYR A 286 20.09 8.45 1.06
C TYR A 286 19.41 8.30 2.44
N THR A 287 20.18 8.52 3.51
CA THR A 287 19.72 8.47 4.91
C THR A 287 19.66 9.84 5.60
N GLU A 288 20.43 10.83 5.14
CA GLU A 288 20.49 12.15 5.78
C GLU A 288 19.25 13.02 5.45
N ILE A 289 18.14 12.72 6.11
CA ILE A 289 16.86 13.45 5.96
C ILE A 289 16.85 14.68 6.88
N LYS A 290 16.49 15.85 6.34
CA LYS A 290 16.32 17.09 7.12
C LYS A 290 14.85 17.31 7.47
N GLY A 291 14.52 17.25 8.75
CA GLY A 291 13.15 17.42 9.25
C GLY A 291 12.38 16.11 9.31
N ASP A 292 11.06 16.17 9.25
CA ASP A 292 10.20 15.00 9.25
C ASP A 292 10.29 14.27 7.88
N PRO A 293 10.69 12.98 7.85
CA PRO A 293 10.77 12.17 6.63
C PRO A 293 9.51 12.15 5.77
N LEU A 294 8.33 12.36 6.35
CA LEU A 294 7.10 12.43 5.61
C LEU A 294 7.11 13.57 4.57
N TYR A 295 7.76 14.70 4.86
CA TYR A 295 7.79 15.87 3.98
C TYR A 295 9.01 15.91 3.06
N ASP A 296 9.93 14.96 3.18
CA ASP A 296 10.96 14.74 2.18
C ASP A 296 10.36 13.98 0.99
N PRO A 297 10.34 14.57 -0.22
CA PRO A 297 9.63 14.03 -1.38
C PRO A 297 10.31 12.84 -2.04
N ASN A 298 11.54 12.47 -1.64
CA ASN A 298 12.40 11.57 -2.40
C ASN A 298 12.28 10.10 -1.99
N ARG A 299 11.05 9.66 -1.70
CA ARG A 299 10.70 8.24 -1.86
C ARG A 299 10.37 8.00 -3.32
N HIS A 300 11.02 7.03 -3.93
CA HIS A 300 10.90 6.75 -5.36
C HIS A 300 10.29 5.36 -5.55
N THR A 301 9.43 5.21 -6.54
CA THR A 301 8.81 3.92 -6.89
C THR A 301 9.80 3.07 -7.67
N LEU A 302 9.99 1.83 -7.23
CA LEU A 302 10.77 0.79 -7.90
C LEU A 302 9.87 -0.41 -8.20
N VAL A 303 10.24 -1.16 -9.24
CA VAL A 303 9.59 -2.42 -9.60
C VAL A 303 10.68 -3.45 -9.85
N LYS A 304 10.50 -4.66 -9.29
CA LYS A 304 11.41 -5.78 -9.56
C LYS A 304 10.65 -7.10 -9.64
N PRO A 305 11.09 -8.05 -10.47
CA PRO A 305 10.66 -9.42 -10.34
C PRO A 305 11.16 -10.01 -9.02
N PHE A 306 10.43 -11.00 -8.52
CA PHE A 306 10.85 -11.84 -7.42
C PHE A 306 10.60 -13.31 -7.75
N ASP A 307 11.32 -14.19 -7.07
CA ASP A 307 11.27 -15.62 -7.34
C ASP A 307 10.42 -16.33 -6.26
N TRP A 308 10.06 -17.58 -6.50
CA TRP A 308 9.40 -18.44 -5.52
C TRP A 308 10.38 -19.52 -5.04
N ASN A 309 10.50 -19.71 -3.73
CA ASN A 309 11.31 -20.78 -3.16
C ASN A 309 10.66 -22.15 -3.42
N ASP A 310 11.42 -23.24 -3.25
CA ASP A 310 10.94 -24.61 -3.45
C ASP A 310 9.75 -24.98 -2.55
N ASP A 311 9.64 -24.36 -1.37
CA ASP A 311 8.51 -24.54 -0.44
C ASP A 311 7.27 -23.68 -0.82
N GLY A 312 7.36 -22.94 -1.91
CA GLY A 312 6.33 -22.06 -2.45
C GLY A 312 6.16 -20.74 -1.71
N THR A 313 7.08 -20.35 -0.82
CA THR A 313 7.14 -18.98 -0.25
C THR A 313 7.80 -17.99 -1.22
N PRO A 314 7.45 -16.69 -1.18
CA PRO A 314 8.08 -15.70 -2.04
C PRO A 314 9.51 -15.38 -1.59
N ASN A 315 10.39 -15.15 -2.55
CA ASN A 315 11.77 -14.70 -2.35
C ASN A 315 11.97 -13.32 -2.97
N PHE A 316 11.76 -12.29 -2.15
CA PHE A 316 11.88 -10.90 -2.59
C PHE A 316 13.33 -10.46 -2.83
N GLY A 317 14.33 -11.20 -2.34
CA GLY A 317 15.74 -10.84 -2.45
C GLY A 317 16.05 -9.50 -1.78
N LYS A 318 16.78 -8.63 -2.47
CA LYS A 318 17.16 -7.28 -2.01
C LYS A 318 16.60 -6.19 -2.93
N PRO A 319 16.49 -4.93 -2.45
CA PRO A 319 16.27 -3.78 -3.32
C PRO A 319 17.23 -3.76 -4.51
N VAL A 320 16.73 -3.30 -5.66
CA VAL A 320 17.57 -3.15 -6.86
C VAL A 320 18.25 -1.79 -6.83
N PRO A 321 19.53 -1.69 -7.22
CA PRO A 321 20.20 -0.40 -7.35
C PRO A 321 19.57 0.43 -8.46
N TYR A 322 19.82 1.74 -8.42
CA TYR A 322 19.42 2.61 -9.53
C TYR A 322 20.25 2.29 -10.78
N ASN A 323 19.61 2.30 -11.95
CA ASN A 323 20.22 1.91 -13.23
C ASN A 323 19.86 2.84 -14.40
N TYR A 324 19.46 4.09 -14.10
CA TYR A 324 19.25 5.12 -15.12
C TYR A 324 20.55 5.90 -15.40
N ASP A 325 20.67 6.40 -16.64
CA ASP A 325 21.77 7.28 -17.08
C ASP A 325 21.59 8.74 -16.65
#